data_AF-H9GSJ6-F1
#
_entry.id   AF-H9GSJ6-F1
#
_cell.length_a   1.000
_cell.length_b   1.000
_cell.length_c   1.000
_cell.angle_alpha   90.00
_cell.angle_beta   90.00
_cell.angle_gamma   90.00
#
_symmetry.space_group_name_H-M   'P 1'
#
loop_
_entity.id
_entity.type
_entity.pdbx_description
1 polymer ?
#
loop_
_entity_poly.entity_id
_entity_poly.type
_entity_poly.pdbx_seq_one_letter_code
_entity_poly.pdbx_strand_id
1 'polypeptide(L)'
;VLLLPGRLVVLAQSKSSFFQVLCVITVPLDMAPNSFDDQYNGCDPDMEKNLMDPTQSDFASQPNFVAVWQLSRDKLKSSHNVPKNLGESYSVAITAYTHGGDLYKTFNEAVREGGQSSDHYHHNFTFKSFHFLLTKAHQVLQPSCRTVYRGIKGVRFSVSDLQKPIRFGQFASSSLEKQVAEHYGKDTLFTIQTCLGVDVSNFSFRPTHKEVLIPPYEVFSVVSIREEGGTTHIELKAKGKHSNFNCGLKSGKRWGTWRMGRGRQIIPHCSAVAPVLPRRPFPEGVVGRHLLGPAAVVLWGPAGFGIVPHVV
;
A
#
# COMPACT_ATOMS: atom_id res chain seq x y z
N VAL A 1 -31.70 55.13 44.31
CA VAL A 1 -30.47 55.44 45.07
C VAL A 1 -30.21 54.29 46.03
N LEU A 2 -28.92 54.00 46.25
CA LEU A 2 -28.27 52.84 46.88
C LEU A 2 -27.88 51.70 45.92
N LEU A 3 -26.55 51.57 45.86
CA LEU A 3 -25.65 50.82 44.99
C LEU A 3 -25.26 49.48 45.62
N LEU A 4 -24.68 48.59 44.80
CA LEU A 4 -23.47 47.75 44.97
C LEU A 4 -23.70 46.28 44.47
N PRO A 5 -22.65 45.50 44.15
CA PRO A 5 -21.80 45.62 42.96
C PRO A 5 -21.51 44.26 42.26
N GLY A 6 -21.01 44.31 41.03
CA GLY A 6 -19.95 43.41 40.53
C GLY A 6 -20.23 41.90 40.35
N ARG A 7 -20.23 41.45 39.09
CA ARG A 7 -19.33 40.40 38.55
C ARG A 7 -19.69 40.13 37.09
N LEU A 8 -18.97 40.78 36.17
CA LEU A 8 -18.92 40.32 34.79
C LEU A 8 -17.91 39.17 34.74
N VAL A 9 -18.39 37.93 34.74
CA VAL A 9 -17.54 36.76 34.49
C VAL A 9 -17.32 36.67 32.99
N VAL A 10 -16.24 37.29 32.50
CA VAL A 10 -15.73 37.00 31.16
C VAL A 10 -15.01 35.66 31.25
N LEU A 11 -15.67 34.59 30.81
CA LEU A 11 -15.00 33.32 30.56
C LEU A 11 -14.03 33.52 29.39
N ALA A 12 -12.77 33.81 29.72
CA ALA A 12 -11.69 33.71 28.76
C ALA A 12 -11.59 32.24 28.33
N GLN A 13 -12.16 31.93 27.17
CA GLN A 13 -11.91 30.66 26.50
C GLN A 13 -10.43 30.61 26.15
N SER A 14 -9.66 29.92 27.00
CA SER A 14 -8.31 29.51 26.66
C SER A 14 -8.40 28.68 25.38
N LYS A 15 -8.05 29.29 24.25
CA LYS A 15 -7.78 28.57 23.02
C LYS A 15 -6.50 27.78 23.29
N SER A 16 -6.68 26.57 23.83
CA SER A 16 -5.62 25.57 23.84
C SER A 16 -5.28 25.29 22.39
N SER A 17 -4.24 25.95 21.91
CA SER A 17 -3.61 25.64 20.64
C SER A 17 -3.05 24.24 20.80
N PHE A 18 -3.80 23.24 20.35
CA PHE A 18 -3.26 21.92 20.07
C PHE A 18 -2.20 22.11 18.99
N PHE A 19 -0.96 22.38 19.40
CA PHE A 19 0.20 22.14 18.56
C PHE A 19 0.19 20.63 18.30
N GLN A 20 -0.41 20.21 17.19
CA GLN A 20 -0.12 18.91 16.61
C GLN A 20 1.38 18.91 16.32
N VAL A 21 2.16 18.30 17.21
CA VAL A 21 3.55 17.97 16.94
C VAL A 21 3.50 17.02 15.75
N LEU A 22 3.74 17.53 14.55
CA LEU A 22 3.99 16.68 13.39
C LEU A 22 5.25 15.90 13.69
N CYS A 23 5.09 14.63 14.03
CA CYS A 23 6.20 13.71 14.19
C CYS A 23 6.81 13.47 12.81
N VAL A 24 8.00 14.03 12.58
CA VAL A 24 8.80 13.67 11.41
C VAL A 24 9.65 12.47 11.80
N ILE A 25 9.43 11.34 11.15
CA ILE A 25 10.18 10.11 11.42
C ILE A 25 11.44 10.04 10.58
N THR A 26 12.49 9.43 11.12
CA THR A 26 13.73 9.16 10.37
C THR A 26 13.74 7.72 9.89
N VAL A 27 13.97 7.51 8.58
CA VAL A 27 13.98 6.18 7.96
C VAL A 27 15.32 5.98 7.22
N PRO A 28 16.10 4.93 7.53
CA PRO A 28 17.33 4.65 6.79
C PRO A 28 17.01 4.15 5.38
N LEU A 29 17.75 4.66 4.39
CA LEU A 29 17.74 4.11 3.03
C LEU A 29 18.66 2.89 2.95
N ASP A 30 18.17 1.84 2.29
CA ASP A 30 18.90 0.60 2.06
C ASP A 30 18.52 0.00 0.69
N MET A 31 18.84 -1.28 0.47
CA MET A 31 18.53 -2.01 -0.76
C MET A 31 17.09 -2.58 -0.81
N ALA A 32 16.25 -2.26 0.17
CA ALA A 32 14.89 -2.74 0.36
C ALA A 32 14.78 -4.28 0.28
N PRO A 33 15.33 -5.02 1.26
CA PRO A 33 15.41 -6.49 1.22
C PRO A 33 14.05 -7.20 1.30
N ASN A 34 13.03 -6.52 1.82
CA ASN A 34 11.67 -7.04 1.97
C ASN A 34 10.76 -6.71 0.78
N SER A 35 11.26 -5.94 -0.19
CA SER A 35 10.48 -5.53 -1.35
C SER A 35 10.13 -6.72 -2.25
N PHE A 36 8.89 -6.77 -2.73
CA PHE A 36 8.53 -7.56 -3.90
C PHE A 36 8.89 -6.75 -5.16
N ASP A 37 9.97 -7.14 -5.83
CA ASP A 37 10.67 -6.33 -6.82
C ASP A 37 10.82 -7.04 -8.17
N ASP A 38 9.90 -7.96 -8.45
CA ASP A 38 9.96 -8.89 -9.55
C ASP A 38 10.01 -8.18 -10.92
N GLN A 39 10.92 -8.62 -11.78
CA GLN A 39 11.02 -8.16 -13.17
C GLN A 39 10.32 -9.11 -14.15
N TYR A 40 9.87 -10.28 -13.68
CA TYR A 40 9.22 -11.33 -14.44
C TYR A 40 10.06 -11.88 -15.60
N ASN A 41 11.39 -11.86 -15.46
CA ASN A 41 12.28 -12.27 -16.54
C ASN A 41 12.09 -13.77 -16.84
N GLY A 42 11.63 -14.06 -18.06
CA GLY A 42 11.50 -15.42 -18.58
C GLY A 42 10.21 -16.15 -18.20
N CYS A 43 9.24 -15.45 -17.59
CA CYS A 43 7.93 -16.01 -17.25
C CYS A 43 6.75 -15.14 -17.73
N ASP A 44 6.99 -14.17 -18.61
CA ASP A 44 5.94 -13.30 -19.14
C ASP A 44 4.75 -14.09 -19.73
N PRO A 45 4.95 -15.12 -20.59
CA PRO A 45 3.83 -15.86 -21.16
C PRO A 45 3.00 -16.62 -20.11
N ASP A 46 3.67 -17.18 -19.10
CA ASP A 46 3.01 -17.90 -18.02
C ASP A 46 2.25 -16.94 -17.10
N MET A 47 2.81 -15.77 -16.82
CA MET A 47 2.14 -14.72 -16.05
C MET A 47 0.94 -14.15 -16.80
N GLU A 48 1.06 -13.88 -18.10
CA GLU A 48 -0.06 -13.42 -18.94
C GLU A 48 -1.18 -14.46 -19.02
N LYS A 49 -0.83 -15.74 -19.18
CA LYS A 49 -1.81 -16.84 -19.23
C LYS A 49 -2.59 -17.00 -17.91
N ASN A 50 -1.95 -16.77 -16.78
CA ASN A 50 -2.55 -16.89 -15.45
C ASN A 50 -3.04 -15.55 -14.88
N LEU A 51 -2.98 -14.48 -15.67
CA LEU A 51 -3.34 -13.14 -15.23
C LEU A 51 -4.83 -13.08 -14.92
N MET A 52 -5.17 -12.64 -13.71
CA MET A 52 -6.55 -12.40 -13.30
C MET A 52 -6.90 -10.93 -13.46
N ASP A 53 -8.19 -10.63 -13.68
CA ASP A 53 -8.68 -9.25 -13.62
C ASP A 53 -8.45 -8.72 -12.19
N PRO A 54 -7.69 -7.61 -12.01
CA PRO A 54 -7.47 -7.04 -10.68
C PRO A 54 -8.76 -6.72 -9.93
N THR A 55 -9.85 -6.40 -10.61
CA THR A 55 -11.15 -6.12 -9.97
C THR A 55 -11.78 -7.33 -9.31
N GLN A 56 -11.47 -8.53 -9.79
CA GLN A 56 -12.01 -9.80 -9.28
C GLN A 56 -11.02 -10.53 -8.38
N SER A 57 -9.74 -10.16 -8.44
CA SER A 57 -8.66 -10.76 -7.66
C SER A 57 -8.13 -9.75 -6.64
N ASP A 58 -7.10 -8.99 -7.01
CA ASP A 58 -6.34 -8.08 -6.16
C ASP A 58 -7.21 -7.09 -5.36
N PHE A 59 -8.31 -6.62 -5.94
CA PHE A 59 -9.20 -5.60 -5.39
C PHE A 59 -10.54 -6.13 -4.92
N ALA A 60 -10.76 -7.45 -4.91
CA ALA A 60 -12.08 -8.04 -4.68
C ALA A 60 -12.74 -7.59 -3.35
N SER A 61 -11.93 -7.35 -2.32
CA SER A 61 -12.38 -6.86 -1.00
C SER A 61 -12.28 -5.33 -0.83
N GLN A 62 -11.97 -4.59 -1.91
CA GLN A 62 -11.70 -3.15 -1.89
C GLN A 62 -12.52 -2.44 -2.98
N PRO A 63 -13.82 -2.16 -2.73
CA PRO A 63 -14.72 -1.56 -3.72
C PRO A 63 -14.22 -0.22 -4.27
N ASN A 64 -13.51 0.56 -3.45
CA ASN A 64 -12.86 1.81 -3.87
C ASN A 64 -11.77 1.57 -4.92
N PHE A 65 -11.00 0.48 -4.84
CA PHE A 65 -9.97 0.16 -5.85
C PHE A 65 -10.60 -0.32 -7.16
N VAL A 66 -11.69 -1.09 -7.08
CA VAL A 66 -12.49 -1.45 -8.27
C VAL A 66 -13.02 -0.20 -8.97
N ALA A 67 -13.55 0.77 -8.22
CA ALA A 67 -14.01 2.03 -8.77
C ALA A 67 -12.88 2.82 -9.45
N VAL A 68 -11.70 2.91 -8.82
CA VAL A 68 -10.52 3.56 -9.41
C VAL A 68 -10.09 2.88 -10.71
N TRP A 69 -10.10 1.55 -10.74
CA TRP A 69 -9.79 0.78 -11.96
C TRP A 69 -10.76 1.12 -13.10
N GLN A 70 -12.06 1.18 -12.80
CA GLN A 70 -13.08 1.48 -13.80
C GLN A 70 -12.99 2.92 -14.32
N LEU A 71 -12.81 3.90 -13.42
CA LEU A 71 -12.56 5.30 -13.79
C LEU A 71 -11.32 5.44 -14.67
N SER A 72 -10.28 4.66 -14.38
CA SER A 72 -9.04 4.65 -15.15
C SER A 72 -9.27 4.13 -16.57
N ARG A 73 -10.05 3.05 -16.71
CA ARG A 73 -10.47 2.52 -18.01
C ARG A 73 -11.30 3.54 -18.79
N ASP A 74 -12.26 4.20 -18.15
CA ASP A 74 -13.13 5.17 -18.83
C ASP A 74 -12.38 6.42 -19.27
N LYS A 75 -11.42 6.91 -18.48
CA LYS A 75 -10.51 7.99 -18.88
C LYS A 75 -9.72 7.64 -20.14
N LEU A 76 -9.27 6.39 -20.27
CA LEU A 76 -8.45 5.97 -21.41
C LEU A 76 -9.26 5.91 -22.71
N LYS A 77 -10.56 5.60 -22.65
CA LYS A 77 -11.44 5.60 -23.84
C LYS A 77 -11.51 6.96 -24.54
N SER A 78 -11.35 8.06 -23.80
CA SER A 78 -11.35 9.43 -24.33
C SER A 78 -9.95 10.03 -24.50
N SER A 79 -8.88 9.27 -24.20
CA SER A 79 -7.51 9.75 -24.28
C SER A 79 -6.91 9.53 -25.67
N HIS A 80 -6.40 10.59 -26.27
CA HIS A 80 -5.76 10.55 -27.60
C HIS A 80 -4.23 10.50 -27.53
N ASN A 81 -3.65 10.72 -26.34
CA ASN A 81 -2.20 10.89 -26.13
C ASN A 81 -1.51 9.66 -25.54
N VAL A 82 -2.24 8.55 -25.38
CA VAL A 82 -1.71 7.28 -24.87
C VAL A 82 -1.16 6.46 -26.04
N PRO A 83 0.06 5.90 -25.93
CA PRO A 83 0.62 5.03 -26.95
C PRO A 83 -0.32 3.87 -27.30
N LYS A 84 -0.76 3.80 -28.56
CA LYS A 84 -1.71 2.77 -29.03
C LYS A 84 -1.15 1.34 -28.98
N ASN A 85 0.17 1.20 -28.95
CA ASN A 85 0.86 -0.08 -28.84
C ASN A 85 0.96 -0.60 -27.40
N LEU A 86 0.60 0.19 -26.40
CA LEU A 86 0.51 -0.28 -25.02
C LEU A 86 -0.84 -0.97 -24.81
N GLY A 87 -0.83 -2.24 -24.41
CA GLY A 87 -2.06 -2.99 -24.13
C GLY A 87 -3.00 -2.27 -23.17
N GLU A 88 -4.31 -2.47 -23.32
CA GLU A 88 -5.32 -1.76 -22.53
C GLU A 88 -5.09 -1.92 -21.01
N SER A 89 -4.94 -3.15 -20.53
CA SER A 89 -4.72 -3.44 -19.10
C SER A 89 -3.45 -2.79 -18.54
N TYR A 90 -2.38 -2.68 -19.35
CA TYR A 90 -1.15 -1.98 -18.98
C TYR A 90 -1.39 -0.48 -18.84
N SER A 91 -2.13 0.12 -19.78
CA SER A 91 -2.52 1.52 -19.71
C SER A 91 -3.40 1.81 -18.49
N VAL A 92 -4.40 0.95 -18.23
CA VAL A 92 -5.30 1.08 -17.07
C VAL A 92 -4.52 0.99 -15.76
N ALA A 93 -3.55 0.08 -15.65
CA ALA A 93 -2.73 -0.06 -14.45
C ALA A 93 -1.93 1.22 -14.13
N ILE A 94 -1.31 1.85 -15.13
CA ILE A 94 -0.61 3.13 -14.96
C ILE A 94 -1.60 4.23 -14.54
N THR A 95 -2.73 4.35 -15.24
CA THR A 95 -3.74 5.38 -14.94
C THR A 95 -4.34 5.19 -13.54
N ALA A 96 -4.56 3.96 -13.09
CA ALA A 96 -5.06 3.64 -11.76
C ALA A 96 -4.03 3.97 -10.68
N TYR A 97 -2.75 3.64 -10.91
CA TYR A 97 -1.66 4.01 -10.00
C TYR A 97 -1.56 5.54 -9.82
N THR A 98 -1.76 6.30 -10.89
CA THR A 98 -1.64 7.78 -10.91
C THR A 98 -2.94 8.52 -10.54
N HIS A 99 -4.00 7.81 -10.13
CA HIS A 99 -5.29 8.41 -9.76
C HIS A 99 -5.21 9.39 -8.58
N GLY A 100 -4.22 9.24 -7.68
CA GLY A 100 -4.04 10.10 -6.51
C GLY A 100 -4.96 9.76 -5.32
N GLY A 101 -5.72 8.67 -5.41
CA GLY A 101 -6.44 8.06 -4.28
C GLY A 101 -5.55 7.12 -3.45
N ASP A 102 -6.14 6.27 -2.60
CA ASP A 102 -5.34 5.42 -1.71
C ASP A 102 -4.73 4.18 -2.35
N LEU A 103 -5.15 3.82 -3.57
CA LEU A 103 -4.65 2.63 -4.29
C LEU A 103 -3.11 2.60 -4.34
N TYR A 104 -2.46 3.68 -4.80
CA TYR A 104 -1.00 3.69 -4.91
C TYR A 104 -0.30 3.62 -3.54
N LYS A 105 -0.91 4.17 -2.48
CA LYS A 105 -0.34 4.13 -1.13
C LYS A 105 -0.37 2.71 -0.59
N THR A 106 -1.55 2.09 -0.59
CA THR A 106 -1.76 0.71 -0.13
C THR A 106 -0.98 -0.29 -0.97
N PHE A 107 -0.95 -0.09 -2.28
CA PHE A 107 -0.13 -0.91 -3.17
C PHE A 107 1.36 -0.79 -2.83
N ASN A 108 1.89 0.42 -2.71
CA ASN A 108 3.31 0.62 -2.39
C ASN A 108 3.68 0.10 -1.00
N GLU A 109 2.77 0.20 -0.02
CA GLU A 109 2.91 -0.45 1.29
C GLU A 109 3.05 -1.97 1.16
N ALA A 110 2.14 -2.60 0.42
CA ALA A 110 2.20 -4.04 0.18
C ALA A 110 3.47 -4.44 -0.58
N VAL A 111 3.93 -3.63 -1.53
CA VAL A 111 5.15 -3.91 -2.31
C VAL A 111 6.41 -3.83 -1.44
N ARG A 112 6.49 -2.89 -0.50
CA ARG A 112 7.65 -2.78 0.42
C ARG A 112 7.87 -4.03 1.27
N GLU A 113 6.80 -4.76 1.59
CA GLU A 113 6.84 -5.93 2.49
C GLU A 113 6.57 -7.27 1.79
N GLY A 114 6.03 -7.25 0.56
CA GLY A 114 5.56 -8.44 -0.15
C GLY A 114 6.66 -9.48 -0.40
N GLY A 115 7.93 -9.08 -0.39
CA GLY A 115 9.10 -9.90 -0.63
C GLY A 115 9.85 -10.36 0.63
N GLN A 116 9.28 -10.22 1.83
CA GLN A 116 9.88 -10.75 3.06
C GLN A 116 10.27 -12.24 2.92
N SER A 117 9.35 -13.06 2.40
CA SER A 117 9.56 -14.48 2.10
C SER A 117 8.64 -14.95 0.97
N SER A 118 8.92 -16.14 0.40
CA SER A 118 8.00 -16.76 -0.57
C SER A 118 6.62 -16.99 0.04
N ASP A 119 6.56 -17.42 1.29
CA ASP A 119 5.29 -17.69 1.97
C ASP A 119 4.49 -16.40 2.18
N HIS A 120 5.16 -15.31 2.57
CA HIS A 120 4.53 -13.99 2.69
C HIS A 120 4.00 -13.50 1.33
N TYR A 121 4.79 -13.64 0.26
CA TYR A 121 4.33 -13.32 -1.09
C TYR A 121 3.07 -14.12 -1.47
N HIS A 122 3.07 -15.44 -1.24
CA HIS A 122 1.94 -16.27 -1.63
C HIS A 122 0.67 -15.94 -0.83
N HIS A 123 0.78 -15.76 0.49
CA HIS A 123 -0.38 -15.66 1.38
C HIS A 123 -0.82 -14.23 1.73
N ASN A 124 0.07 -13.23 1.67
CA ASN A 124 -0.19 -11.88 2.15
C ASN A 124 -0.14 -10.82 1.05
N PHE A 125 0.67 -11.01 0.00
CA PHE A 125 0.75 -10.04 -1.09
C PHE A 125 -0.46 -10.19 -2.04
N THR A 126 -1.45 -9.31 -1.92
CA THR A 126 -2.70 -9.39 -2.69
C THR A 126 -2.62 -8.76 -4.08
N PHE A 127 -1.65 -7.88 -4.34
CA PHE A 127 -1.54 -7.11 -5.58
C PHE A 127 -0.76 -7.82 -6.70
N LYS A 128 -0.96 -9.13 -6.88
CA LYS A 128 -0.16 -9.95 -7.81
C LYS A 128 -0.38 -9.53 -9.26
N SER A 129 -1.64 -9.40 -9.68
CA SER A 129 -2.00 -9.06 -11.06
C SER A 129 -1.66 -7.61 -11.38
N PHE A 130 -1.95 -6.70 -10.44
CA PHE A 130 -1.67 -5.28 -10.58
C PHE A 130 -0.17 -4.99 -10.63
N HIS A 131 0.64 -5.64 -9.78
CA HIS A 131 2.10 -5.52 -9.82
C HIS A 131 2.67 -5.99 -11.16
N PHE A 132 2.20 -7.13 -11.67
CA PHE A 132 2.61 -7.64 -12.98
C PHE A 132 2.26 -6.66 -14.10
N LEU A 133 0.99 -6.22 -14.16
CA LEU A 133 0.53 -5.26 -15.16
C LEU A 133 1.32 -3.96 -15.13
N LEU A 134 1.56 -3.39 -13.96
CA LEU A 134 2.30 -2.13 -13.82
C LEU A 134 3.79 -2.31 -14.19
N THR A 135 4.40 -3.43 -13.83
CA THR A 135 5.79 -3.76 -14.20
C THR A 135 5.93 -3.94 -15.70
N LYS A 136 5.02 -4.68 -16.35
CA LYS A 136 5.03 -4.87 -17.80
C LYS A 136 4.76 -3.57 -18.55
N ALA A 137 3.81 -2.77 -18.07
CA ALA A 137 3.53 -1.45 -18.63
C ALA A 137 4.78 -0.57 -18.61
N HIS A 138 5.49 -0.58 -17.48
CA HIS A 138 6.75 0.12 -17.29
C HIS A 138 7.85 -0.36 -18.26
N GLN A 139 7.99 -1.68 -18.46
CA GLN A 139 8.99 -2.24 -19.38
C GLN A 139 8.70 -2.00 -20.87
N VAL A 140 7.42 -1.93 -21.26
CA VAL A 140 7.01 -1.63 -22.64
C VAL A 140 7.22 -0.14 -22.96
N LEU A 141 7.02 0.74 -21.98
CA LEU A 141 7.35 2.15 -22.12
C LEU A 141 8.88 2.30 -22.13
N GLN A 142 9.45 2.78 -23.24
CA GLN A 142 10.90 2.92 -23.38
C GLN A 142 11.43 3.95 -22.36
N PRO A 143 12.25 3.54 -21.37
CA PRO A 143 12.80 4.48 -20.42
C PRO A 143 13.92 5.29 -21.08
N SER A 144 14.13 6.51 -20.57
CA SER A 144 15.30 7.31 -20.93
C SER A 144 15.85 7.99 -19.70
N CYS A 145 17.18 8.07 -19.64
CA CYS A 145 17.86 8.72 -18.52
C CYS A 145 17.46 10.19 -18.40
N ARG A 146 17.02 10.59 -17.20
CA ARG A 146 16.49 11.91 -16.91
C ARG A 146 16.64 12.29 -15.44
N THR A 147 16.64 13.59 -15.18
CA THR A 147 16.58 14.12 -13.82
C THR A 147 15.14 14.35 -13.42
N VAL A 148 14.75 13.86 -12.25
CA VAL A 148 13.42 14.00 -11.66
C VAL A 148 13.52 14.34 -10.18
N TYR A 149 12.41 14.79 -9.62
CA TYR A 149 12.32 15.26 -8.25
C TYR A 149 11.21 14.53 -7.49
N ARG A 150 11.45 14.22 -6.23
CA ARG A 150 10.45 13.58 -5.36
C ARG A 150 10.50 14.21 -3.97
N GLY A 151 9.43 14.90 -3.58
CA GLY A 151 9.28 15.48 -2.26
C GLY A 151 8.45 14.57 -1.35
N ILE A 152 8.86 14.49 -0.09
CA ILE A 152 8.23 13.66 0.94
C ILE A 152 7.93 14.53 2.16
N LYS A 153 6.73 14.36 2.72
CA LYS A 153 6.28 15.00 3.94
C LYS A 153 6.23 13.98 5.08
N GLY A 154 6.63 14.40 6.28
CA GLY A 154 6.59 13.60 7.50
C GLY A 154 7.71 12.56 7.64
N VAL A 155 8.61 12.45 6.66
CA VAL A 155 9.73 11.48 6.68
C VAL A 155 11.03 12.16 6.27
N ARG A 156 12.06 11.99 7.10
CA ARG A 156 13.46 12.31 6.79
C ARG A 156 14.23 11.03 6.52
N PHE A 157 14.78 10.90 5.32
CA PHE A 157 15.60 9.73 5.00
C PHE A 157 17.04 9.94 5.45
N SER A 158 17.66 8.89 6.02
CA SER A 158 19.08 8.90 6.37
C SER A 158 19.84 7.88 5.53
N VAL A 159 21.12 8.15 5.28
CA VAL A 159 22.03 7.20 4.63
C VAL A 159 23.20 6.99 5.56
N SER A 160 23.41 5.73 5.97
CA SER A 160 24.47 5.38 6.90
C SER A 160 25.85 5.30 6.23
N ASP A 161 25.90 5.04 4.93
CA ASP A 161 27.12 4.88 4.15
C ASP A 161 26.88 5.29 2.68
N LEU A 162 27.55 6.34 2.23
CA LEU A 162 27.43 6.86 0.86
C LEU A 162 27.96 5.88 -0.20
N GLN A 163 28.78 4.90 0.18
CA GLN A 163 29.29 3.88 -0.75
C GLN A 163 28.28 2.76 -0.99
N LYS A 164 27.29 2.60 -0.11
CA LYS A 164 26.26 1.58 -0.27
C LYS A 164 25.20 2.05 -1.27
N PRO A 165 24.84 1.18 -2.24
CA PRO A 165 23.72 1.48 -3.11
C PRO A 165 22.40 1.42 -2.32
N ILE A 166 21.40 2.12 -2.83
CA ILE A 166 20.04 2.12 -2.27
C ILE A 166 19.02 1.83 -3.37
N ARG A 167 17.81 1.49 -2.93
CA ARG A 167 16.66 1.24 -3.79
C ARG A 167 15.38 1.63 -3.06
N PHE A 168 14.39 2.11 -3.79
CA PHE A 168 13.11 2.47 -3.17
C PHE A 168 12.29 1.26 -2.70
N GLY A 169 12.45 0.10 -3.35
CA GLY A 169 11.74 -1.14 -2.97
C GLY A 169 10.23 -1.09 -3.20
N GLN A 170 9.77 -0.12 -3.98
CA GLN A 170 8.40 0.07 -4.40
C GLN A 170 8.42 0.90 -5.67
N PHE A 171 7.28 1.01 -6.33
CA PHE A 171 7.14 2.04 -7.35
C PHE A 171 7.24 3.42 -6.70
N ALA A 172 8.04 4.29 -7.31
CA ALA A 172 8.30 5.63 -6.81
C ALA A 172 7.87 6.68 -7.84
N SER A 173 6.80 7.41 -7.50
CA SER A 173 6.40 8.58 -8.27
C SER A 173 7.38 9.72 -8.05
N SER A 174 7.75 10.36 -9.13
CA SER A 174 8.59 11.56 -9.18
C SER A 174 8.02 12.52 -10.21
N SER A 175 8.56 13.74 -10.30
CA SER A 175 8.14 14.74 -11.27
C SER A 175 9.34 15.26 -12.03
N LEU A 176 9.15 15.61 -13.31
CA LEU A 176 10.10 16.43 -14.06
C LEU A 176 10.22 17.85 -13.46
N GLU A 177 9.21 18.31 -12.73
CA GLU A 177 9.13 19.65 -12.17
C GLU A 177 9.44 19.65 -10.67
N LYS A 178 10.53 20.32 -10.28
CA LYS A 178 10.93 20.42 -8.86
C LYS A 178 9.83 21.03 -7.99
N GLN A 179 9.14 22.05 -8.50
CA GLN A 179 8.07 22.74 -7.79
C GLN A 179 6.87 21.82 -7.49
N VAL A 180 6.55 20.91 -8.41
CA VAL A 180 5.52 19.88 -8.18
C VAL A 180 5.97 18.95 -7.06
N ALA A 181 7.21 18.45 -7.10
CA ALA A 181 7.74 17.58 -6.06
C ALA A 181 7.71 18.25 -4.67
N GLU A 182 8.12 19.51 -4.59
CA GLU A 182 8.10 20.32 -3.38
C GLU A 182 6.69 20.52 -2.79
N HIS A 183 5.65 20.56 -3.64
CA HIS A 183 4.26 20.63 -3.18
C HIS A 183 3.83 19.38 -2.42
N TYR A 184 4.38 18.21 -2.76
CA TYR A 184 4.10 16.95 -2.05
C TYR A 184 4.82 16.87 -0.69
N GLY A 185 5.94 17.54 -0.53
CA GLY A 185 6.64 17.62 0.75
C GLY A 185 8.06 18.15 0.65
N LYS A 186 8.55 18.65 1.80
CA LYS A 186 9.88 19.23 1.96
C LYS A 186 10.62 18.68 3.18
N ASP A 187 10.14 17.61 3.82
CA ASP A 187 10.94 17.00 4.90
C ASP A 187 12.12 16.23 4.30
N THR A 188 11.89 15.51 3.19
CA THR A 188 12.95 15.04 2.29
C THR A 188 12.66 15.49 0.86
N LEU A 189 13.66 16.02 0.16
CA LEU A 189 13.59 16.29 -1.28
C LEU A 189 14.68 15.50 -2.01
N PHE A 190 14.26 14.57 -2.86
CA PHE A 190 15.17 13.82 -3.73
C PHE A 190 15.36 14.53 -5.06
N THR A 191 16.61 14.58 -5.53
CA THR A 191 16.97 14.82 -6.94
C THR A 191 17.55 13.53 -7.49
N ILE A 192 16.90 12.96 -8.49
CA ILE A 192 17.16 11.59 -8.94
C ILE A 192 17.50 11.62 -10.42
N GLN A 193 18.71 11.19 -10.79
CA GLN A 193 19.04 10.83 -12.15
C GLN A 193 18.66 9.36 -12.36
N THR A 194 17.44 9.12 -12.84
CA THR A 194 16.90 7.78 -13.13
C THR A 194 17.12 7.43 -14.59
N CYS A 195 17.42 6.17 -14.89
CA CYS A 195 17.52 5.60 -16.24
C CYS A 195 16.46 4.55 -16.53
N LEU A 196 15.69 4.13 -15.52
CA LEU A 196 14.51 3.28 -15.70
C LEU A 196 13.20 4.04 -15.49
N GLY A 197 13.21 5.30 -15.07
CA GLY A 197 12.01 6.12 -14.95
C GLY A 197 11.31 6.31 -16.29
N VAL A 198 9.99 6.11 -16.31
CA VAL A 198 9.15 6.31 -17.51
C VAL A 198 8.19 7.48 -17.30
N ASP A 199 8.03 8.32 -18.32
CA ASP A 199 7.05 9.41 -18.30
C ASP A 199 5.63 8.83 -18.38
N VAL A 200 4.84 9.05 -17.33
CA VAL A 200 3.45 8.60 -17.26
C VAL A 200 2.45 9.75 -17.30
N SER A 201 2.90 10.96 -17.65
CA SER A 201 2.07 12.17 -17.66
C SER A 201 0.81 12.03 -18.53
N ASN A 202 0.92 11.33 -19.67
CA ASN A 202 -0.21 11.13 -20.59
C ASN A 202 -1.26 10.14 -20.04
N PHE A 203 -0.87 9.29 -19.09
CA PHE A 203 -1.75 8.33 -18.43
C PHE A 203 -2.41 8.93 -17.19
N SER A 204 -1.74 9.87 -16.52
CA SER A 204 -2.16 10.46 -15.26
C SER A 204 -3.48 11.25 -15.35
N PHE A 205 -4.23 11.28 -14.24
CA PHE A 205 -5.34 12.20 -14.03
C PHE A 205 -4.85 13.65 -13.84
N ARG A 206 -3.55 13.85 -13.60
CA ARG A 206 -2.93 15.17 -13.45
C ARG A 206 -1.70 15.29 -14.37
N PRO A 207 -1.88 15.44 -15.70
CA PRO A 207 -0.76 15.54 -16.63
C PRO A 207 0.21 16.70 -16.34
N THR A 208 -0.27 17.75 -15.67
CA THR A 208 0.52 18.90 -15.22
C THR A 208 1.55 18.54 -14.14
N HIS A 209 1.39 17.41 -13.45
CA HIS A 209 2.37 16.93 -12.47
C HIS A 209 3.63 16.37 -13.12
N LYS A 210 3.62 16.16 -14.45
CA LYS A 210 4.78 15.67 -15.20
C LYS A 210 5.39 14.42 -14.57
N GLU A 211 4.52 13.48 -14.21
CA GLU A 211 4.87 12.35 -13.37
C GLU A 211 5.78 11.36 -14.12
N VAL A 212 6.87 10.98 -13.47
CA VAL A 212 7.78 9.93 -13.90
C VAL A 212 7.74 8.81 -12.87
N LEU A 213 7.45 7.60 -13.34
CA LEU A 213 7.35 6.42 -12.50
C LEU A 213 8.64 5.61 -12.54
N ILE A 214 9.26 5.44 -11.37
CA ILE A 214 10.49 4.66 -11.17
C ILE A 214 10.10 3.26 -10.67
N PRO A 215 10.66 2.17 -11.23
CA PRO A 215 10.30 0.81 -10.84
C PRO A 215 10.99 0.40 -9.53
N PRO A 216 10.48 -0.62 -8.82
CA PRO A 216 11.01 -1.05 -7.53
C PRO A 216 12.44 -1.60 -7.59
N TYR A 217 12.91 -2.01 -8.78
CA TYR A 217 14.19 -2.68 -9.01
C TYR A 217 15.33 -1.75 -9.47
N GLU A 218 15.10 -0.45 -9.65
CA GLU A 218 16.19 0.47 -10.02
C GLU A 218 17.12 0.74 -8.82
N VAL A 219 18.42 0.60 -9.03
CA VAL A 219 19.45 0.76 -7.99
C VAL A 219 20.16 2.09 -8.19
N PHE A 220 20.37 2.82 -7.09
CA PHE A 220 20.99 4.13 -7.09
C PHE A 220 22.26 4.17 -6.25
N SER A 221 23.25 4.92 -6.71
CA SER A 221 24.32 5.45 -5.86
C SER A 221 23.85 6.75 -5.23
N VAL A 222 24.24 6.98 -3.97
CA VAL A 222 24.03 8.27 -3.30
C VAL A 222 25.16 9.22 -3.70
N VAL A 223 24.81 10.36 -4.30
CA VAL A 223 25.77 11.36 -4.79
C VAL A 223 26.10 12.36 -3.68
N SER A 224 25.08 12.92 -3.03
CA SER A 224 25.26 13.84 -1.92
C SER A 224 24.02 13.89 -1.02
N ILE A 225 24.24 14.33 0.22
CA ILE A 225 23.19 14.57 1.22
C ILE A 225 23.46 15.93 1.84
N ARG A 226 22.43 16.78 1.92
CA ARG A 226 22.54 18.13 2.46
C ARG A 226 21.32 18.43 3.31
N GLU A 227 21.52 19.12 4.42
CA GLU A 227 20.43 19.62 5.25
C GLU A 227 20.31 21.13 5.01
N GLU A 228 19.17 21.58 4.51
CA GLU A 228 18.94 22.99 4.20
C GLU A 228 17.52 23.41 4.59
N GLY A 229 17.40 24.44 5.45
CA GLY A 229 16.09 24.97 5.85
C GLY A 229 15.15 23.93 6.47
N GLY A 230 15.69 22.92 7.16
CA GLY A 230 14.91 21.80 7.73
C GLY A 230 14.51 20.71 6.72
N THR A 231 14.99 20.80 5.48
CA THR A 231 14.82 19.80 4.42
C THR A 231 16.07 18.94 4.28
N THR A 232 15.90 17.62 4.28
CA THR A 232 16.96 16.69 3.87
C THR A 232 16.96 16.56 2.34
N HIS A 233 17.97 17.10 1.68
CA HIS A 233 18.20 16.96 0.24
C HIS A 233 19.06 15.73 -0.05
N ILE A 234 18.59 14.83 -0.90
CA ILE A 234 19.32 13.61 -1.28
C ILE A 234 19.44 13.54 -2.80
N GLU A 235 20.67 13.52 -3.29
CA GLU A 235 20.97 13.34 -4.71
C GLU A 235 21.29 11.87 -5.01
N LEU A 236 20.59 11.31 -5.99
CA LEU A 236 20.70 9.91 -6.40
C LEU A 236 21.06 9.82 -7.88
N LYS A 237 21.92 8.86 -8.22
CA LYS A 237 22.27 8.55 -9.61
C LYS A 237 22.09 7.08 -9.91
N ALA A 238 21.41 6.76 -11.01
CA ALA A 238 21.20 5.40 -11.47
C ALA A 238 22.55 4.66 -11.57
N LYS A 239 22.61 3.49 -10.94
CA LYS A 239 23.76 2.60 -10.89
C LYS A 239 23.51 1.30 -11.65
N GLY A 240 22.26 0.86 -11.73
CA GLY A 240 21.87 -0.38 -12.40
C GLY A 240 20.47 -0.84 -11.97
N LYS A 241 20.22 -2.14 -12.05
CA LYS A 241 19.00 -2.77 -11.57
C LYS A 241 19.28 -4.07 -10.84
N HIS A 242 18.47 -4.38 -9.84
CA HIS A 242 18.57 -5.60 -9.05
C HIS A 242 17.19 -6.00 -8.52
N SER A 243 16.89 -7.29 -8.56
CA SER A 243 15.68 -7.87 -7.96
C SER A 243 16.05 -9.05 -7.07
N ASN A 244 15.39 -9.13 -5.91
CA ASN A 244 15.43 -10.28 -5.02
C ASN A 244 14.41 -11.34 -5.44
N PHE A 245 13.41 -10.99 -6.24
CA PHE A 245 12.40 -11.91 -6.77
C PHE A 245 12.49 -12.04 -8.28
N ASN A 246 12.21 -13.24 -8.77
CA ASN A 246 11.92 -13.49 -10.17
C ASN A 246 10.81 -14.54 -10.28
N CYS A 247 9.74 -14.21 -11.00
CA CYS A 247 8.60 -15.09 -11.24
C CYS A 247 7.94 -15.63 -9.95
N GLY A 248 7.78 -14.75 -8.95
CA GLY A 248 7.21 -15.06 -7.63
C GLY A 248 8.16 -15.80 -6.69
N LEU A 249 9.40 -16.07 -7.10
CA LEU A 249 10.38 -16.81 -6.32
C LEU A 249 11.50 -15.90 -5.83
N LYS A 250 11.85 -16.01 -4.54
CA LYS A 250 13.00 -15.30 -3.97
C LYS A 250 14.31 -15.94 -4.46
N SER A 251 15.26 -15.11 -4.87
CA SER A 251 16.58 -15.50 -5.36
C SER A 251 17.31 -16.39 -4.34
N GLY A 252 17.96 -17.45 -4.83
CA GLY A 252 18.64 -18.44 -3.98
C GLY A 252 17.80 -19.66 -3.56
N LYS A 253 16.52 -19.77 -3.94
CA LYS A 253 15.74 -21.02 -3.77
C LYS A 253 15.75 -21.87 -5.05
N ARG A 254 16.14 -23.16 -4.94
CA ARG A 254 16.13 -24.15 -6.05
C ARG A 254 14.72 -24.71 -6.28
N TRP A 255 14.45 -25.04 -7.55
CA TRP A 255 13.25 -25.71 -8.06
C TRP A 255 12.86 -26.95 -7.23
N GLY A 256 11.79 -26.83 -6.45
CA GLY A 256 10.95 -27.96 -6.06
C GLY A 256 9.71 -27.90 -6.94
N THR A 257 9.44 -28.96 -7.69
CA THR A 257 8.35 -29.08 -8.67
C THR A 257 7.05 -28.41 -8.21
N TRP A 258 6.55 -27.46 -9.01
CA TRP A 258 5.16 -26.99 -8.96
C TRP A 258 4.21 -28.20 -9.01
N ARG A 259 3.55 -28.51 -7.90
CA ARG A 259 2.24 -29.16 -7.94
C ARG A 259 1.21 -28.06 -7.74
N MET A 260 0.33 -27.85 -8.71
CA MET A 260 -0.94 -27.17 -8.45
C MET A 260 -1.68 -27.95 -7.36
N GLY A 261 -1.49 -27.55 -6.11
CA GLY A 261 -2.32 -27.97 -5.01
C GLY A 261 -3.68 -27.37 -5.21
N ARG A 262 -4.63 -28.17 -5.71
CA ARG A 262 -6.06 -27.86 -5.63
C ARG A 262 -6.35 -27.34 -4.22
N GLY A 263 -6.90 -26.13 -4.15
CA GLY A 263 -7.28 -25.51 -2.88
C GLY A 263 -8.11 -26.50 -2.07
N ARG A 264 -7.58 -26.91 -0.92
CA ARG A 264 -8.41 -27.44 0.15
C ARG A 264 -8.87 -26.24 0.95
N GLN A 265 -10.16 -25.97 0.88
CA GLN A 265 -10.88 -25.12 1.79
C GLN A 265 -10.65 -25.67 3.21
N ILE A 266 -9.78 -25.01 3.98
CA ILE A 266 -9.61 -25.32 5.39
C ILE A 266 -10.78 -24.65 6.10
N ILE A 267 -11.80 -25.44 6.44
CA ILE A 267 -12.79 -25.06 7.45
C ILE A 267 -12.01 -24.95 8.76
N PRO A 268 -11.96 -23.78 9.43
CA PRO A 268 -11.27 -23.68 10.70
C PRO A 268 -12.05 -24.50 11.73
N HIS A 269 -11.50 -25.63 12.13
CA HIS A 269 -11.93 -26.32 13.35
C HIS A 269 -11.52 -25.45 14.53
N CYS A 270 -12.48 -24.76 15.15
CA CYS A 270 -12.32 -24.23 16.49
C CYS A 270 -12.06 -25.39 17.45
N SER A 271 -10.80 -25.57 17.87
CA SER A 271 -10.51 -26.34 19.08
C SER A 271 -10.71 -25.41 20.26
N ALA A 272 -11.81 -25.62 20.99
CA ALA A 272 -12.06 -24.93 22.24
C ALA A 272 -11.03 -25.39 23.28
N VAL A 273 -10.13 -24.49 23.67
CA VAL A 273 -9.32 -24.66 24.88
C VAL A 273 -10.17 -24.18 26.05
N ALA A 274 -10.62 -25.10 26.89
CA ALA A 274 -11.34 -24.76 28.11
C ALA A 274 -10.39 -24.07 29.11
N PRO A 275 -10.77 -22.93 29.73
CA PRO A 275 -9.94 -22.31 30.74
C PRO A 275 -9.99 -23.11 32.05
N VAL A 276 -8.81 -23.38 32.61
CA VAL A 276 -8.64 -23.95 33.95
C VAL A 276 -9.01 -22.88 34.98
N LEU A 277 -10.11 -23.08 35.71
CA LEU A 277 -10.51 -22.21 36.81
C LEU A 277 -9.72 -22.56 38.09
N PRO A 278 -9.18 -21.56 38.83
CA PRO A 278 -8.57 -21.80 40.12
C PRO A 278 -9.64 -22.09 41.19
N ARG A 279 -9.40 -23.13 42.00
CA ARG A 279 -10.24 -23.49 43.15
C ARG A 279 -10.15 -22.38 44.20
N ARG A 280 -11.29 -21.80 44.60
CA ARG A 280 -11.41 -21.00 45.83
C ARG A 280 -12.06 -21.84 46.94
N PRO A 281 -11.67 -21.65 48.22
CA PRO A 281 -12.25 -22.38 49.34
C PRO A 281 -13.63 -21.83 49.71
N PHE A 282 -14.49 -22.73 50.19
CA PHE A 282 -15.78 -22.44 50.81
C PHE A 282 -15.64 -21.61 52.10
N PRO A 283 -16.62 -20.74 52.40
CA PRO A 283 -17.06 -20.48 53.75
C PRO A 283 -18.50 -20.97 53.99
N GLU A 284 -18.71 -21.43 55.21
CA GLU A 284 -19.96 -21.94 55.77
C GLU A 284 -21.00 -20.83 56.03
N GLY A 285 -22.29 -21.23 55.95
CA GLY A 285 -23.38 -20.68 56.76
C GLY A 285 -24.05 -19.39 56.29
N VAL A 286 -25.34 -19.44 55.92
CA VAL A 286 -26.51 -19.20 56.80
C VAL A 286 -27.79 -19.29 55.95
N VAL A 287 -28.83 -19.85 56.57
CA VAL A 287 -30.16 -20.21 56.08
C VAL A 287 -31.06 -18.99 55.81
N GLY A 288 -31.87 -19.04 54.74
CA GLY A 288 -33.02 -18.14 54.53
C GLY A 288 -33.96 -18.62 53.42
N ARG A 289 -35.21 -18.96 53.78
CA ARG A 289 -36.29 -19.44 52.88
C ARG A 289 -36.96 -18.28 52.13
N HIS A 290 -37.33 -18.47 50.85
CA HIS A 290 -38.72 -18.62 50.35
C HIS A 290 -38.93 -18.22 48.86
N LEU A 291 -39.57 -19.16 48.14
CA LEU A 291 -40.68 -19.03 47.15
C LEU A 291 -40.46 -18.55 45.68
N LEU A 292 -40.70 -19.52 44.78
CA LEU A 292 -41.56 -19.55 43.57
C LEU A 292 -41.19 -18.81 42.27
N GLY A 293 -41.20 -19.57 41.16
CA GLY A 293 -41.53 -19.07 39.80
C GLY A 293 -40.65 -19.63 38.65
N PRO A 294 -41.19 -20.32 37.61
CA PRO A 294 -40.39 -21.17 36.72
C PRO A 294 -40.11 -20.61 35.31
N ALA A 295 -39.08 -21.23 34.70
CA ALA A 295 -38.91 -21.57 33.27
C ALA A 295 -38.75 -20.46 32.21
N ALA A 296 -37.64 -20.49 31.47
CA ALA A 296 -37.61 -21.06 30.12
C ALA A 296 -36.19 -21.03 29.53
N VAL A 297 -35.78 -22.20 29.02
CA VAL A 297 -34.60 -22.41 28.15
C VAL A 297 -35.11 -22.44 26.72
N VAL A 298 -34.48 -21.69 25.81
CA VAL A 298 -34.71 -21.84 24.36
C VAL A 298 -33.35 -21.87 23.65
N LEU A 299 -33.06 -23.04 23.07
CA LEU A 299 -31.96 -23.33 22.15
C LEU A 299 -32.43 -23.05 20.72
N TRP A 300 -31.58 -22.50 19.86
CA TRP A 300 -31.77 -22.53 18.40
C TRP A 300 -30.51 -22.97 17.68
N GLY A 301 -30.70 -23.91 16.74
CA GLY A 301 -29.75 -24.37 15.74
C GLY A 301 -30.18 -24.00 14.31
N PRO A 302 -29.38 -24.36 13.28
CA PRO A 302 -29.37 -23.70 11.97
C PRO A 302 -30.07 -24.49 10.84
N ALA A 303 -30.25 -23.83 9.68
CA ALA A 303 -30.88 -24.23 8.40
C ALA A 303 -32.39 -23.90 8.29
N GLY A 304 -32.95 -23.32 7.22
CA GLY A 304 -32.49 -22.87 5.90
C GLY A 304 -33.72 -22.61 4.99
N PHE A 305 -33.57 -21.78 3.95
CA PHE A 305 -34.52 -21.52 2.82
C PHE A 305 -35.85 -20.83 3.18
N GLY A 306 -36.53 -19.97 2.38
CA GLY A 306 -36.37 -19.44 1.02
C GLY A 306 -37.76 -19.03 0.46
N ILE A 307 -37.85 -17.86 -0.19
CA ILE A 307 -38.85 -17.36 -1.18
C ILE A 307 -40.24 -16.79 -0.71
N VAL A 308 -40.34 -15.43 -0.75
CA VAL A 308 -41.32 -14.47 -1.41
C VAL A 308 -42.68 -15.00 -1.96
N PRO A 309 -43.76 -14.21 -2.23
CA PRO A 309 -44.40 -12.99 -1.64
C PRO A 309 -45.93 -13.16 -1.32
N HIS A 310 -46.57 -12.17 -0.68
CA HIS A 310 -47.86 -11.52 -1.05
C HIS A 310 -48.30 -10.57 0.09
N VAL A 311 -48.41 -9.24 -0.16
CA VAL A 311 -49.65 -8.48 -0.44
C VAL A 311 -50.76 -8.71 0.59
N VAL A 312 -50.96 -7.74 1.49
CA VAL A 312 -52.14 -6.84 1.55
C VAL A 312 -51.65 -5.48 2.02
#